data_AF-I1TH07-F1
#
_entry.id   AF-I1TH07-F1
#
_cell.length_a   1.000
_cell.length_b   1.000
_cell.length_c   1.000
_cell.angle_alpha   90.00
_cell.angle_beta   90.00
_cell.angle_gamma   90.00
#
_symmetry.space_group_name_H-M   'P 1'
#
loop_
_entity.id
_entity.type
_entity.pdbx_description
1 polymer ?
#
loop_
_entity_poly.entity_id
_entity_poly.type
_entity_poly.pdbx_seq_one_letter_code
_entity_poly.pdbx_strand_id
1 'polypeptide(L)'
;GLGAKQMLAARYPEFQVVAPKAGFDFSLQVNVDVVTPANAASFIERISILKRNIMGAPFEQCFEALQNGNASTLGPVQIPYRRNETIYVLPQADRIVVVYSVCFEDKTDQAIARVFLQEFVDTRRTVNNAPPVAFGKDPPLELRGAPGLRHSPDLVGYLSLAIFPTHVDTTEKRIKAATLVQGLRNYLHYHIKASKTLEPCASRKG
;
A
#
# COMPACT_ATOMS: atom_id res chain seq x y z
N GLY A 1 14.93 -2.49 -0.68
CA GLY A 1 13.61 -2.55 -0.03
C GLY A 1 13.26 -3.98 0.30
N LEU A 2 12.55 -4.20 1.40
CA LEU A 2 12.04 -5.52 1.79
C LEU A 2 11.21 -6.10 0.62
N GLY A 3 11.48 -7.32 0.21
CA GLY A 3 10.69 -8.09 -0.77
C GLY A 3 10.98 -7.79 -2.24
N ALA A 4 11.31 -6.56 -2.61
CA ALA A 4 11.45 -6.17 -4.01
C ALA A 4 12.54 -6.96 -4.77
N LYS A 5 13.71 -7.19 -4.15
CA LYS A 5 14.80 -7.96 -4.78
C LYS A 5 14.44 -9.43 -5.00
N GLN A 6 13.80 -10.06 -3.99
CA GLN A 6 13.35 -11.46 -4.06
C GLN A 6 12.24 -11.61 -5.11
N MET A 7 11.26 -10.69 -5.09
CA MET A 7 10.20 -10.64 -6.08
C MET A 7 10.75 -10.46 -7.51
N LEU A 8 11.73 -9.57 -7.71
CA LEU A 8 12.38 -9.36 -9.01
C LEU A 8 13.08 -10.64 -9.49
N ALA A 9 13.88 -11.27 -8.64
CA ALA A 9 14.57 -12.51 -8.99
C ALA A 9 13.60 -13.65 -9.36
N ALA A 10 12.46 -13.76 -8.67
CA ALA A 10 11.48 -14.80 -8.92
C ALA A 10 10.59 -14.53 -10.15
N ARG A 11 10.16 -13.28 -10.35
CA ARG A 11 9.17 -12.91 -11.38
C ARG A 11 9.77 -12.34 -12.66
N TYR A 12 11.02 -11.87 -12.62
CA TYR A 12 11.69 -11.18 -13.72
C TYR A 12 13.13 -11.70 -13.89
N PRO A 13 13.32 -12.96 -14.27
CA PRO A 13 14.66 -13.53 -14.47
C PRO A 13 15.48 -12.78 -15.54
N GLU A 14 14.81 -12.05 -16.44
CA GLU A 14 15.43 -11.20 -17.45
C GLU A 14 16.06 -9.93 -16.88
N PHE A 15 15.73 -9.60 -15.62
CA PHE A 15 16.11 -8.34 -14.99
C PHE A 15 17.29 -8.54 -14.05
N GLN A 16 18.25 -7.65 -14.17
CA GLN A 16 19.36 -7.51 -13.23
C GLN A 16 19.22 -6.20 -12.46
N VAL A 17 19.35 -6.30 -11.14
CA VAL A 17 19.53 -5.12 -10.29
C VAL A 17 20.94 -4.59 -10.48
N VAL A 18 21.06 -3.35 -10.93
CA VAL A 18 22.34 -2.68 -11.14
C VAL A 18 22.52 -1.51 -10.17
N ALA A 19 23.73 -0.94 -10.13
CA ALA A 19 23.99 0.25 -9.34
C ALA A 19 23.00 1.38 -9.73
N PRO A 20 22.35 2.04 -8.77
CA PRO A 20 21.43 3.12 -9.07
C PRO A 20 22.12 4.24 -9.83
N LYS A 21 21.49 4.72 -10.92
CA LYS A 21 21.92 5.95 -11.59
C LYS A 21 21.75 7.14 -10.66
N ALA A 22 22.56 8.18 -10.83
CA ALA A 22 22.46 9.41 -10.05
C ALA A 22 21.03 9.97 -10.10
N GLY A 23 20.45 10.25 -8.92
CA GLY A 23 19.07 10.74 -8.78
C GLY A 23 17.98 9.65 -8.70
N PHE A 24 18.34 8.36 -8.75
CA PHE A 24 17.39 7.26 -8.60
C PHE A 24 17.74 6.39 -7.38
N ASP A 25 16.71 5.91 -6.68
CA ASP A 25 16.88 4.97 -5.56
C ASP A 25 17.26 3.55 -6.04
N PHE A 26 16.99 3.25 -7.31
CA PHE A 26 17.12 1.92 -7.87
C PHE A 26 17.23 1.95 -9.40
N SER A 27 17.92 0.98 -9.99
CA SER A 27 18.03 0.83 -11.45
C SER A 27 17.99 -0.64 -11.85
N LEU A 28 17.35 -0.90 -12.99
CA LEU A 28 17.18 -2.23 -13.58
C LEU A 28 17.82 -2.25 -14.96
N GLN A 29 18.52 -3.34 -15.26
CA GLN A 29 18.96 -3.68 -16.61
C GLN A 29 18.16 -4.90 -17.07
N VAL A 30 17.71 -4.86 -18.32
CA VAL A 30 16.90 -5.94 -18.92
C VAL A 30 17.71 -6.57 -20.03
N ASN A 31 17.91 -7.88 -19.98
CA ASN A 31 18.42 -8.63 -21.12
C ASN A 31 17.27 -8.88 -22.09
N VAL A 32 17.29 -8.23 -23.27
CA VAL A 32 16.25 -8.39 -24.29
C VAL A 32 16.51 -9.57 -25.23
N ASP A 33 17.75 -10.10 -25.25
CA ASP A 33 18.13 -11.20 -26.13
C ASP A 33 17.48 -12.52 -25.72
N VAL A 34 17.00 -12.62 -24.48
CA VAL A 34 16.23 -13.76 -23.97
C VAL A 34 14.72 -13.67 -24.27
N VAL A 35 14.27 -12.54 -24.84
CA VAL A 35 12.87 -12.34 -25.22
C VAL A 35 12.67 -12.86 -26.64
N THR A 36 11.83 -13.88 -26.77
CA THR A 36 11.51 -14.56 -28.04
C THR A 36 10.04 -14.33 -28.39
N PRO A 37 9.62 -14.52 -29.65
CA PRO A 37 8.20 -14.42 -30.02
C PRO A 37 7.26 -15.30 -29.16
N ALA A 38 7.76 -16.43 -28.66
CA ALA A 38 7.01 -17.35 -27.80
C ALA A 38 6.75 -16.81 -26.38
N ASN A 39 7.66 -16.01 -25.82
CA ASN A 39 7.52 -15.47 -24.45
C ASN A 39 7.20 -13.96 -24.40
N ALA A 40 7.23 -13.28 -25.56
CA ALA A 40 7.07 -11.84 -25.66
C ALA A 40 5.77 -11.34 -25.01
N ALA A 41 4.62 -11.99 -25.26
CA ALA A 41 3.35 -11.60 -24.68
C ALA A 41 3.37 -11.65 -23.14
N SER A 42 3.88 -12.74 -22.56
CA SER A 42 4.02 -12.90 -21.11
C SER A 42 5.02 -11.89 -20.52
N PHE A 43 6.12 -11.62 -21.22
CA PHE A 43 7.09 -10.61 -20.81
C PHE A 43 6.46 -9.20 -20.78
N ILE A 44 5.74 -8.82 -21.85
CA ILE A 44 5.02 -7.54 -21.95
C ILE A 44 3.98 -7.40 -20.85
N GLU A 45 3.23 -8.47 -20.56
CA GLU A 45 2.25 -8.47 -19.48
C GLU A 45 2.94 -8.25 -18.12
N ARG A 46 3.99 -9.01 -17.81
CA ARG A 46 4.74 -8.86 -16.54
C ARG A 46 5.36 -7.48 -16.38
N ILE A 47 5.96 -6.91 -17.43
CA ILE A 47 6.59 -5.59 -17.35
C ILE A 47 5.55 -4.47 -17.22
N SER A 48 4.36 -4.61 -17.81
CA SER A 48 3.28 -3.62 -17.70
C SER A 48 2.84 -3.36 -16.26
N ILE A 49 2.96 -4.37 -15.39
CA ILE A 49 2.61 -4.30 -13.96
C ILE A 49 3.83 -4.17 -13.03
N LEU A 50 5.02 -3.88 -13.56
CA LEU A 50 6.28 -3.83 -12.80
C LEU A 50 6.19 -2.90 -11.58
N LYS A 51 5.67 -1.67 -11.76
CA LYS A 51 5.51 -0.71 -10.66
C LYS A 51 4.64 -1.28 -9.54
N ARG A 52 3.51 -1.89 -9.88
CA ARG A 52 2.60 -2.54 -8.92
C ARG A 52 3.32 -3.65 -8.17
N ASN A 53 4.09 -4.48 -8.87
CA ASN A 53 4.83 -5.57 -8.25
C ASN A 53 5.93 -5.07 -7.29
N ILE A 54 6.71 -4.05 -7.69
CA ILE A 54 7.73 -3.46 -6.82
C ILE A 54 7.10 -2.84 -5.56
N MET A 55 6.02 -2.08 -5.73
CA MET A 55 5.34 -1.41 -4.61
C MET A 55 4.55 -2.39 -3.73
N GLY A 56 4.08 -3.50 -4.31
CA GLY A 56 3.37 -4.58 -3.63
C GLY A 56 4.29 -5.53 -2.85
N ALA A 57 5.55 -5.67 -3.28
CA ALA A 57 6.47 -6.68 -2.75
C ALA A 57 6.67 -6.65 -1.22
N PRO A 58 6.78 -5.49 -0.54
CA PRO A 58 6.88 -5.45 0.92
C PRO A 58 5.65 -6.06 1.61
N PHE A 59 4.45 -5.80 1.08
CA PHE A 59 3.20 -6.36 1.61
C PHE A 59 3.13 -7.86 1.37
N GLU A 60 3.42 -8.29 0.13
CA GLU A 60 3.40 -9.71 -0.23
C GLU A 60 4.35 -10.54 0.65
N GLN A 61 5.58 -10.04 0.91
CA GLN A 61 6.53 -10.72 1.78
C GLN A 61 6.01 -10.80 3.24
N CYS A 62 5.44 -9.72 3.76
CA CYS A 62 4.89 -9.74 5.13
C CYS A 62 3.68 -10.68 5.24
N PHE A 63 2.83 -10.74 4.22
CA PHE A 63 1.66 -11.62 4.19
C PHE A 63 2.04 -13.09 4.02
N GLU A 64 3.03 -13.39 3.19
CA GLU A 64 3.60 -14.74 3.09
C GLU A 64 4.24 -15.16 4.42
N ALA A 65 4.95 -14.25 5.08
CA ALA A 65 5.51 -14.52 6.38
C ALA A 65 4.44 -14.77 7.46
N LEU A 66 3.33 -14.02 7.41
CA LEU A 66 2.18 -14.24 8.28
C LEU A 66 1.56 -15.61 8.07
N GLN A 67 1.39 -16.03 6.81
CA GLN A 67 0.86 -17.35 6.46
C GLN A 67 1.77 -18.49 6.96
N ASN A 68 3.09 -18.29 6.89
CA ASN A 68 4.09 -19.26 7.34
C ASN A 68 4.35 -19.23 8.86
N GLY A 69 3.66 -18.36 9.61
CA GLY A 69 3.85 -18.22 11.06
C GLY A 69 5.19 -17.59 11.47
N ASN A 70 5.87 -16.88 10.56
CA ASN A 70 7.16 -16.23 10.82
C ASN A 70 7.12 -14.70 10.64
N ALA A 71 5.93 -14.08 10.60
CA ALA A 71 5.79 -12.63 10.50
C ALA A 71 6.55 -11.86 11.58
N SER A 72 6.59 -12.36 12.83
CA SER A 72 7.32 -11.71 13.93
C SER A 72 8.84 -11.69 13.76
N THR A 73 9.40 -12.47 12.82
CA THR A 73 10.84 -12.41 12.50
C THR A 73 11.17 -11.24 11.58
N LEU A 74 10.16 -10.58 11.00
CA LEU A 74 10.32 -9.41 10.15
C LEU A 74 10.23 -8.13 10.97
N GLY A 75 11.11 -7.18 10.67
CA GLY A 75 11.05 -5.84 11.25
C GLY A 75 9.99 -4.95 10.57
N PRO A 76 9.58 -3.84 11.22
CA PRO A 76 8.76 -2.81 10.61
C PRO A 76 9.32 -2.29 9.29
N VAL A 77 8.44 -2.04 8.32
CA VAL A 77 8.79 -1.44 7.02
C VAL A 77 8.13 -0.08 6.89
N GLN A 78 8.90 0.89 6.43
CA GLN A 78 8.40 2.21 6.07
C GLN A 78 8.49 2.38 4.55
N ILE A 79 7.36 2.75 3.96
CA ILE A 79 7.24 3.02 2.53
C ILE A 79 6.90 4.50 2.39
N PRO A 80 7.90 5.38 2.18
CA PRO A 80 7.64 6.79 1.89
C PRO A 80 6.95 6.86 0.52
N TYR A 81 5.62 6.99 0.54
CA TYR A 81 4.80 6.91 -0.66
C TYR A 81 4.71 8.27 -1.36
N ARG A 82 4.65 9.36 -0.57
CA ARG A 82 4.67 10.76 -1.02
C ARG A 82 5.47 11.62 -0.05
N ARG A 83 5.75 12.87 -0.44
CA ARG A 83 6.56 13.84 0.33
C ARG A 83 6.19 13.90 1.81
N ASN A 84 4.88 13.87 2.13
CA ASN A 84 4.36 13.97 3.50
C ASN A 84 3.56 12.74 3.95
N GLU A 85 3.55 11.63 3.19
CA GLU A 85 2.79 10.43 3.52
C GLU A 85 3.68 9.19 3.53
N THR A 86 3.55 8.40 4.58
CA THR A 86 4.26 7.14 4.76
C THR A 86 3.26 6.04 5.04
N ILE A 87 3.50 4.87 4.44
CA ILE A 87 2.81 3.63 4.78
C ILE A 87 3.75 2.82 5.66
N TYR A 88 3.28 2.40 6.82
CA TYR A 88 3.99 1.55 7.76
C TYR A 88 3.41 0.15 7.68
N VAL A 89 4.26 -0.85 7.47
CA VAL A 89 3.89 -2.27 7.53
C VAL A 89 4.54 -2.83 8.78
N LEU A 90 3.72 -3.29 9.72
CA LEU A 90 4.13 -3.68 11.06
C LEU A 90 3.79 -5.16 11.27
N PRO A 91 4.74 -6.06 11.01
CA PRO A 91 4.55 -7.47 11.28
C PRO A 91 4.42 -7.76 12.78
N GLN A 92 3.46 -8.60 13.13
CA GLN A 92 3.27 -9.16 14.47
C GLN A 92 3.14 -10.70 14.34
N ALA A 93 3.04 -11.40 15.46
CA ALA A 93 2.95 -12.87 15.44
C ALA A 93 1.65 -13.39 14.80
N ASP A 94 0.53 -12.73 15.04
CA ASP A 94 -0.82 -13.19 14.64
C ASP A 94 -1.45 -12.35 13.51
N ARG A 95 -0.84 -11.23 13.13
CA ARG A 95 -1.35 -10.30 12.11
C ARG A 95 -0.25 -9.41 11.53
N ILE A 96 -0.56 -8.75 10.42
CA ILE A 96 0.19 -7.59 9.92
C ILE A 96 -0.67 -6.34 10.10
N VAL A 97 -0.16 -5.31 10.76
CA VAL A 97 -0.83 -4.01 10.85
C VAL A 97 -0.26 -3.07 9.81
N VAL A 98 -1.11 -2.57 8.91
CA VAL A 98 -0.73 -1.57 7.90
C VAL A 98 -1.29 -0.22 8.31
N VAL A 99 -0.42 0.77 8.51
CA VAL A 99 -0.81 2.12 8.92
C VAL A 99 -0.47 3.12 7.84
N TYR A 100 -1.43 3.97 7.45
CA TYR A 100 -1.25 5.05 6.50
C TYR A 100 -1.27 6.38 7.26
N SER A 101 -0.22 7.20 7.14
CA SER A 101 -0.31 8.60 7.53
C SER A 101 -0.96 9.38 6.37
N VAL A 102 -2.21 9.80 6.54
CA VAL A 102 -2.97 10.47 5.48
C VAL A 102 -2.82 11.98 5.63
N CYS A 103 -2.36 12.66 4.58
CA CYS A 103 -2.14 14.10 4.56
C CYS A 103 -2.85 14.75 3.37
N PHE A 104 -3.44 15.93 3.58
CA PHE A 104 -4.03 16.77 2.55
C PHE A 104 -3.71 18.24 2.82
N GLU A 105 -3.21 18.96 1.82
CA GLU A 105 -2.81 20.37 1.97
C GLU A 105 -4.03 21.30 2.08
N ASP A 106 -5.06 21.09 1.26
CA ASP A 106 -6.28 21.89 1.26
C ASP A 106 -7.19 21.56 2.46
N LYS A 107 -7.65 22.59 3.18
CA LYS A 107 -8.51 22.42 4.36
C LYS A 107 -9.85 21.76 4.03
N THR A 108 -10.40 22.00 2.84
CA THR A 108 -11.64 21.37 2.40
C THR A 108 -11.43 19.88 2.15
N ASP A 109 -10.35 19.50 1.45
CA ASP A 109 -9.94 18.09 1.29
C ASP A 109 -9.73 17.42 2.64
N GLN A 110 -9.10 18.10 3.61
CA GLN A 110 -8.91 17.53 4.95
C GLN A 110 -10.25 17.22 5.64
N ALA A 111 -11.24 18.11 5.52
CA ALA A 111 -12.56 17.90 6.11
C ALA A 111 -13.28 16.71 5.44
N ILE A 112 -13.31 16.67 4.10
CA ILE A 112 -13.92 15.57 3.33
C ILE A 112 -13.22 14.24 3.63
N ALA A 113 -11.88 14.24 3.67
CA ALA A 113 -11.09 13.06 3.98
C ALA A 113 -11.41 12.50 5.38
N ARG A 114 -11.56 13.36 6.39
CA ARG A 114 -11.92 12.93 7.75
C ARG A 114 -13.27 12.22 7.76
N VAL A 115 -14.29 12.82 7.14
CA VAL A 115 -15.63 12.22 7.06
C VAL A 115 -15.56 10.88 6.32
N PHE A 116 -14.91 10.83 5.16
CA PHE A 116 -14.79 9.61 4.37
C PHE A 116 -14.08 8.48 5.12
N LEU A 117 -12.98 8.79 5.82
CA LEU A 117 -12.22 7.80 6.60
C LEU A 117 -13.00 7.32 7.82
N GLN A 118 -13.79 8.20 8.45
CA GLN A 118 -14.68 7.82 9.54
C GLN A 118 -15.78 6.88 9.04
N GLU A 119 -16.44 7.22 7.93
CA GLU A 119 -17.43 6.37 7.28
C GLU A 119 -16.85 5.01 6.86
N PHE A 120 -15.59 4.97 6.43
CA PHE A 120 -14.91 3.73 6.07
C PHE A 120 -14.75 2.79 7.29
N VAL A 121 -14.48 3.35 8.47
CA VAL A 121 -14.43 2.60 9.74
C VAL A 121 -15.82 2.12 10.16
N ASP A 122 -16.84 2.97 10.04
CA ASP A 122 -18.20 2.63 10.46
C ASP A 122 -18.86 1.62 9.51
N THR A 123 -18.65 1.77 8.19
CA THR A 123 -19.13 0.83 7.17
C THR A 123 -18.48 -0.54 7.30
N ARG A 124 -17.24 -0.65 7.79
CA ARG A 124 -16.66 -1.97 8.07
C ARG A 124 -17.55 -2.79 8.99
N ARG A 125 -18.29 -2.20 9.93
CA ARG A 125 -19.15 -2.96 10.85
C ARG A 125 -20.21 -3.81 10.14
N THR A 126 -20.59 -3.44 8.90
CA THR A 126 -21.58 -4.15 8.10
C THR A 126 -20.99 -5.16 7.11
N VAL A 127 -19.66 -5.17 6.92
CA VAL A 127 -18.97 -6.07 5.97
C VAL A 127 -18.35 -7.26 6.71
N ASN A 128 -18.93 -8.45 6.52
CA ASN A 128 -18.39 -9.69 7.08
C ASN A 128 -17.00 -10.01 6.51
N ASN A 129 -16.11 -10.56 7.33
CA ASN A 129 -14.76 -11.02 6.96
C ASN A 129 -13.80 -9.95 6.39
N ALA A 130 -14.12 -8.67 6.49
CA ALA A 130 -13.19 -7.61 6.10
C ALA A 130 -12.14 -7.37 7.21
N PRO A 131 -10.94 -6.87 6.87
CA PRO A 131 -9.95 -6.43 7.85
C PRO A 131 -10.52 -5.44 8.86
N PRO A 132 -10.20 -5.55 10.17
CA PRO A 132 -10.47 -4.49 11.11
C PRO A 132 -9.75 -3.21 10.70
N VAL A 133 -10.47 -2.09 10.83
CA VAL A 133 -9.98 -0.78 10.47
C VAL A 133 -10.17 0.17 11.64
N ALA A 134 -9.17 1.02 11.89
CA ALA A 134 -9.26 2.12 12.83
C ALA A 134 -8.74 3.41 12.19
N PHE A 135 -9.32 4.54 12.56
CA PHE A 135 -8.88 5.85 12.14
C PHE A 135 -8.78 6.76 13.37
N GLY A 136 -7.68 7.51 13.48
CA GLY A 136 -7.45 8.41 14.61
C GLY A 136 -6.44 9.49 14.26
N LYS A 137 -6.44 10.59 15.04
CA LYS A 137 -5.49 11.69 14.85
C LYS A 137 -4.09 11.34 15.36
N ASP A 138 -4.04 10.62 16.46
CA ASP A 138 -2.80 10.20 17.09
C ASP A 138 -2.25 8.92 16.45
N PRO A 139 -0.91 8.75 16.41
CA PRO A 139 -0.33 7.52 15.89
C PRO A 139 -0.77 6.33 16.76
N PRO A 140 -1.17 5.21 16.14
CA PRO A 140 -1.57 4.01 16.86
C PRO A 140 -0.39 3.46 17.69
N LEU A 141 -0.70 2.64 18.71
CA LEU A 141 0.29 2.18 19.69
C LEU A 141 1.41 1.35 19.03
N GLU A 142 1.09 0.66 17.95
CA GLU A 142 2.00 -0.12 17.11
C GLU A 142 3.08 0.74 16.45
N LEU A 143 2.85 2.06 16.32
CA LEU A 143 3.84 3.02 15.83
C LEU A 143 4.65 3.70 16.94
N ARG A 144 4.45 3.37 18.23
CA ARG A 144 5.29 3.94 19.30
C ARG A 144 6.76 3.61 19.05
N GLY A 145 7.58 4.65 18.91
CA GLY A 145 9.02 4.52 18.65
C GLY A 145 9.38 4.28 17.17
N ALA A 146 8.41 4.27 16.24
CA ALA A 146 8.72 4.23 14.83
C ALA A 146 9.48 5.50 14.41
N PRO A 147 10.65 5.37 13.75
CA PRO A 147 11.41 6.55 13.31
C PRO A 147 10.60 7.31 12.26
N GLY A 148 10.74 8.63 12.21
CA GLY A 148 10.12 9.43 11.13
C GLY A 148 8.60 9.58 11.23
N LEU A 149 7.99 9.39 12.41
CA LEU A 149 6.64 9.91 12.68
C LEU A 149 6.64 11.44 12.50
N ARG A 150 6.17 11.89 11.34
CA ARG A 150 6.15 13.32 11.01
C ARG A 150 4.90 13.97 11.61
N HIS A 151 5.11 14.98 12.44
CA HIS A 151 4.08 15.98 12.67
C HIS A 151 4.02 16.90 11.45
N SER A 152 2.92 16.81 10.71
CA SER A 152 2.62 17.70 9.60
C SER A 152 1.34 18.48 9.92
N PRO A 153 1.27 19.79 9.62
CA PRO A 153 0.03 20.55 9.73
C PRO A 153 -1.05 20.08 8.73
N ASP A 154 -0.64 19.29 7.74
CA ASP A 154 -1.49 18.71 6.69
C ASP A 154 -1.99 17.31 7.08
N LEU A 155 -1.55 16.78 8.22
CA LEU A 155 -1.95 15.46 8.71
C LEU A 155 -3.44 15.46 9.02
N VAL A 156 -4.17 14.61 8.31
CA VAL A 156 -5.58 14.33 8.56
C VAL A 156 -5.73 13.32 9.69
N GLY A 157 -4.92 12.26 9.68
CA GLY A 157 -4.85 11.23 10.71
C GLY A 157 -4.16 9.96 10.21
N TYR A 158 -4.18 8.92 11.04
CA TYR A 158 -3.65 7.60 10.78
C TYR A 158 -4.77 6.60 10.54
N LEU A 159 -4.77 5.98 9.38
CA LEU A 159 -5.67 4.86 9.05
C LEU A 159 -4.92 3.56 9.27
N SER A 160 -5.45 2.66 10.10
CA SER A 160 -4.82 1.38 10.45
C SER A 160 -5.70 0.22 9.96
N LEU A 161 -5.11 -0.75 9.27
CA LEU A 161 -5.75 -1.97 8.79
C LEU A 161 -5.03 -3.19 9.37
N ALA A 162 -5.76 -4.09 10.02
CA ALA A 162 -5.20 -5.34 10.55
C ALA A 162 -5.48 -6.53 9.61
N ILE A 163 -4.43 -7.09 9.03
CA ILE A 163 -4.48 -8.25 8.13
C ILE A 163 -4.18 -9.52 8.94
N PHE A 164 -5.15 -10.43 9.02
CA PHE A 164 -5.03 -11.73 9.67
C PHE A 164 -4.76 -12.85 8.65
N PRO A 165 -4.32 -14.04 9.10
CA PRO A 165 -4.08 -15.18 8.21
C PRO A 165 -5.27 -15.52 7.31
N THR A 166 -6.50 -15.39 7.82
CA THR A 166 -7.75 -15.62 7.06
C THR A 166 -7.93 -14.69 5.85
N HIS A 167 -7.29 -13.51 5.85
CA HIS A 167 -7.34 -12.58 4.73
C HIS A 167 -6.32 -12.91 3.63
N VAL A 168 -5.33 -13.78 3.90
CA VAL A 168 -4.19 -14.06 3.02
C VAL A 168 -3.84 -15.56 2.95
N ASP A 169 -4.81 -16.43 3.29
CA ASP A 169 -4.67 -17.88 3.37
C ASP A 169 -4.36 -18.60 2.04
N THR A 170 -4.59 -17.91 0.92
CA THR A 170 -4.38 -18.39 -0.45
C THR A 170 -3.52 -17.40 -1.22
N THR A 171 -2.77 -17.88 -2.20
CA THR A 171 -1.92 -17.04 -3.05
C THR A 171 -2.73 -15.93 -3.73
N GLU A 172 -3.93 -16.24 -4.20
CA GLU A 172 -4.83 -15.29 -4.84
C GLU A 172 -5.28 -14.20 -3.86
N LYS A 173 -5.71 -14.57 -2.64
CA LYS A 173 -6.09 -13.59 -1.62
C LYS A 173 -4.90 -12.73 -1.20
N ARG A 174 -3.71 -13.31 -1.06
CA ARG A 174 -2.48 -12.59 -0.73
C ARG A 174 -2.14 -11.53 -1.77
N ILE A 175 -2.14 -11.89 -3.05
CA ILE A 175 -1.87 -10.97 -4.16
C ILE A 175 -2.95 -9.89 -4.23
N LYS A 176 -4.22 -10.26 -4.05
CA LYS A 176 -5.34 -9.32 -4.02
C LYS A 176 -5.24 -8.34 -2.85
N ALA A 177 -4.97 -8.83 -1.64
CA ALA A 177 -4.79 -8.01 -0.44
C ALA A 177 -3.63 -7.02 -0.63
N ALA A 178 -2.48 -7.48 -1.13
CA ALA A 178 -1.34 -6.61 -1.41
C ALA A 178 -1.70 -5.51 -2.43
N THR A 179 -2.46 -5.84 -3.47
CA THR A 179 -2.93 -4.88 -4.47
C THR A 179 -3.88 -3.84 -3.86
N LEU A 180 -4.86 -4.29 -3.07
CA LEU A 180 -5.85 -3.40 -2.45
C LEU A 180 -5.21 -2.47 -1.43
N VAL A 181 -4.35 -3.00 -0.56
CA VAL A 181 -3.59 -2.24 0.44
C VAL A 181 -2.69 -1.21 -0.27
N GLN A 182 -1.89 -1.64 -1.25
CA GLN A 182 -1.06 -0.72 -2.02
C GLN A 182 -1.89 0.37 -2.73
N GLY A 183 -3.06 0.04 -3.26
CA GLY A 183 -3.92 0.94 -4.02
C GLY A 183 -4.83 1.85 -3.18
N LEU A 184 -5.05 1.53 -1.89
CA LEU A 184 -6.04 2.19 -1.03
C LEU A 184 -5.88 3.71 -0.98
N ARG A 185 -4.64 4.20 -0.95
CA ARG A 185 -4.39 5.64 -0.91
C ARG A 185 -4.72 6.35 -2.24
N ASN A 186 -4.53 5.68 -3.38
CA ASN A 186 -4.97 6.26 -4.67
C ASN A 186 -6.49 6.27 -4.78
N TYR A 187 -7.14 5.21 -4.29
CA TYR A 187 -8.59 5.13 -4.17
C TYR A 187 -9.14 6.28 -3.31
N LEU A 188 -8.58 6.50 -2.11
CA LEU A 188 -8.99 7.58 -1.22
C LEU A 188 -8.90 8.96 -1.91
N HIS A 189 -7.74 9.25 -2.53
CA HIS A 189 -7.52 10.53 -3.20
C HIS A 189 -8.51 10.76 -4.35
N TYR A 190 -8.75 9.73 -5.16
CA TYR A 190 -9.68 9.78 -6.27
C TYR A 190 -11.11 10.08 -5.79
N HIS A 191 -11.58 9.36 -4.76
CA HIS A 191 -12.93 9.54 -4.24
C HIS A 191 -13.16 10.91 -3.59
N ILE A 192 -12.17 11.43 -2.85
CA ILE A 192 -12.26 12.79 -2.29
C ILE A 192 -12.40 13.84 -3.39
N LYS A 193 -11.59 13.73 -4.45
CA LYS A 193 -11.70 14.63 -5.62
C LYS A 193 -13.04 14.48 -6.34
N ALA A 194 -13.52 13.25 -6.50
CA ALA A 194 -14.81 12.98 -7.13
C ALA A 194 -15.97 13.60 -6.34
N SER A 195 -15.98 13.49 -5.00
CA SER A 195 -17.00 14.10 -4.14
C SER A 195 -17.09 15.62 -4.35
N LYS A 196 -15.96 16.32 -4.42
CA LYS A 196 -15.91 17.76 -4.73
C LYS A 196 -16.51 18.12 -6.09
N THR A 197 -16.47 17.20 -7.05
CA THR A 197 -16.97 17.43 -8.42
C THR A 197 -18.47 17.14 -8.53
N LEU A 198 -19.02 16.30 -7.65
CA LEU A 198 -20.44 15.98 -7.58
C LEU A 198 -21.26 17.08 -6.89
N GLU A 199 -20.71 17.75 -5.87
CA GLU A 199 -21.39 18.83 -5.14
C GLU A 199 -21.91 19.98 -6.06
N PRO A 200 -21.14 20.51 -7.03
CA PRO A 200 -21.62 21.53 -7.97
C PRO A 200 -22.69 21.05 -8.95
N CYS A 201 -22.89 19.74 -9.10
CA CYS A 201 -23.91 19.15 -9.97
C CYS A 201 -25.23 18.95 -9.20
N ALA A 202 -25.15 18.65 -7.90
CA ALA A 202 -26.31 18.60 -7.01
C ALA A 202 -26.88 20.01 -6.75
N SER A 203 -26.03 21.02 -6.55
CA SER A 203 -26.48 22.41 -6.34
C SER A 203 -27.05 23.08 -7.61
N ARG A 204 -26.86 22.48 -8.78
CA ARG A 204 -27.42 22.97 -10.07
C ARG A 204 -28.78 22.36 -10.41
N LYS A 205 -29.23 21.38 -9.63
CA LYS A 205 -30.52 20.70 -9.79
C LYS A 205 -31.52 21.02 -8.67
N GLY A 206 -31.15 21.90 -7.74
CA GLY A 206 -32.01 22.39 -6.66
C GLY A 206 -32.54 23.78 -6.95
#